data_AF-A0A9X1MPU2-F1
#
_entry.id   AF-A0A9X1MPU2-F1
#
_cell.length_a   1.000
_cell.length_b   1.000
_cell.length_c   1.000
_cell.angle_alpha   90.00
_cell.angle_beta   90.00
_cell.angle_gamma   90.00
#
_symmetry.space_group_name_H-M   'P 1'
#
loop_
_entity.id
_entity.type
_entity.pdbx_description
1 polymer ?
#
loop_
_entity_poly.entity_id
_entity_poly.type
_entity_poly.pdbx_seq_one_letter_code
_entity_poly.pdbx_strand_id
1 'polypeptide(L)'
;MSPDDANNNEHRPQFRLRHLLIVTAIAAGVIAISAPLLRDFDRQRWMMIAATGVGFSAGALAVGLFGLIPRYYAQKRAGTLLLELRDRASLTKSLGFSGFMSLMTIFNVGIVLFYILLPSPPQAGRAFLAKSPFLPGVFAFVAAMCVFHAIWPPPHPRLHENGFVWGPVFIPWEKLSIARWDRLYPDVLQVGTYFAYRIKVAPHLREQVEAILRTHAAGFIQSPGTSHSKD
;
A
#
# COMPACT_ATOMS: atom_id res chain seq x y z
N MET A 1 21.94 27.99 9.84
CA MET A 1 20.64 27.28 9.91
C MET A 1 19.82 27.83 8.76
N SER A 2 19.63 27.04 7.69
CA SER A 2 19.00 27.55 6.47
C SER A 2 17.49 27.68 6.71
N PRO A 3 16.79 28.67 6.14
CA PRO A 3 15.33 28.76 6.21
C PRO A 3 14.61 27.50 5.69
N ASP A 4 15.29 26.69 4.88
CA ASP A 4 14.79 25.42 4.34
C ASP A 4 14.74 24.27 5.35
N ASP A 5 15.46 24.38 6.47
CA ASP A 5 15.46 23.34 7.52
C ASP A 5 14.20 23.40 8.40
N ALA A 6 13.49 24.54 8.41
CA ALA A 6 12.28 24.72 9.20
C ALA A 6 11.05 24.03 8.58
N ASN A 7 10.97 24.00 7.25
CA ASN A 7 9.79 23.49 6.53
C ASN A 7 9.77 21.96 6.38
N ASN A 8 10.92 21.29 6.55
CA ASN A 8 11.05 19.83 6.42
C ASN A 8 10.73 19.04 7.70
N ASN A 9 10.41 19.72 8.81
CA ASN A 9 10.13 19.07 10.10
C ASN A 9 8.64 18.77 10.36
N GLU A 10 7.70 19.26 9.53
CA GLU A 10 6.27 19.13 9.84
C GLU A 10 5.63 17.78 9.53
N HIS A 11 6.31 16.87 8.82
CA HIS A 11 5.68 15.63 8.34
C HIS A 11 6.39 14.36 8.82
N ARG A 12 7.07 14.41 9.98
CA ARG A 12 7.46 13.17 10.66
C ARG A 12 6.21 12.59 11.33
N PRO A 13 5.82 11.33 11.06
CA PRO A 13 4.73 10.68 11.77
C PRO A 13 5.14 10.46 13.23
N GLN A 14 4.96 11.48 14.07
CA GLN A 14 5.09 11.34 15.51
C GLN A 14 3.84 10.66 16.01
N PHE A 15 3.95 9.36 16.32
CA PHE A 15 2.98 8.68 17.17
C PHE A 15 2.95 9.40 18.52
N ARG A 16 2.03 10.36 18.68
CA ARG A 16 1.93 11.11 19.94
C ARG A 16 1.57 10.13 21.06
N LEU A 17 2.24 10.23 22.20
CA LEU A 17 1.99 9.39 23.39
C LEU A 17 0.50 9.28 23.75
N ARG A 18 -0.26 10.37 23.53
CA ARG A 18 -1.71 10.41 23.70
C ARG A 18 -2.48 9.39 22.84
N HIS A 19 -2.11 9.21 21.57
CA HIS A 19 -2.76 8.22 20.70
C HIS A 19 -2.48 6.80 21.17
N LEU A 20 -1.24 6.53 21.60
CA LEU A 20 -0.88 5.23 22.18
C LEU A 20 -1.73 4.94 23.42
N LEU A 21 -1.82 5.90 24.35
CA LEU A 21 -2.64 5.76 25.56
C LEU A 21 -4.12 5.51 25.24
N ILE A 22 -4.69 6.22 24.27
CA ILE A 22 -6.08 6.01 23.83
C ILE A 22 -6.26 4.58 23.28
N VAL A 23 -5.37 4.13 22.40
CA VAL A 23 -5.42 2.78 21.82
C VAL A 23 -5.29 1.71 22.90
N THR A 24 -4.36 1.88 23.86
CA THR A 24 -4.18 0.97 24.99
C THR A 24 -5.43 0.94 25.88
N ALA A 25 -6.03 2.09 26.18
CA ALA A 25 -7.25 2.16 26.99
C ALA A 25 -8.44 1.46 26.32
N ILE A 26 -8.62 1.65 25.01
CA ILE A 26 -9.66 0.96 24.23
C ILE A 26 -9.42 -0.55 24.26
N ALA A 27 -8.19 -0.99 23.98
CA ALA A 27 -7.84 -2.42 24.00
C ALA A 27 -8.08 -3.04 25.38
N ALA A 28 -7.67 -2.35 26.45
CA ALA A 28 -7.91 -2.79 27.83
C ALA A 28 -9.41 -2.88 28.15
N GLY A 29 -10.21 -1.90 27.73
CA GLY A 29 -11.67 -1.93 27.89
C GLY A 29 -12.33 -3.11 27.17
N VAL A 30 -11.93 -3.38 25.93
CA VAL A 30 -12.43 -4.53 25.16
C VAL A 30 -12.06 -5.85 25.83
N ILE A 31 -10.82 -5.98 26.33
CA ILE A 31 -10.37 -7.17 27.07
C ILE A 31 -11.17 -7.33 28.37
N ALA A 32 -11.38 -6.25 29.12
CA ALA A 32 -12.13 -6.28 30.38
C ALA A 32 -13.58 -6.73 30.18
N ILE A 33 -14.26 -6.22 29.13
CA ILE A 33 -15.62 -6.64 28.76
C ILE A 33 -15.65 -8.10 28.30
N SER A 34 -14.59 -8.55 27.61
CA SER A 34 -14.49 -9.92 27.09
C SER A 34 -14.01 -10.93 28.15
N ALA A 35 -13.46 -10.46 29.28
CA ALA A 35 -12.89 -11.31 30.32
C ALA A 35 -13.82 -12.42 30.85
N PRO A 36 -15.13 -12.19 31.07
CA PRO A 36 -16.05 -13.25 31.50
C PRO A 36 -16.16 -14.37 30.47
N LEU A 37 -16.18 -14.04 29.18
CA LEU A 37 -16.24 -15.01 28.08
C LEU A 37 -14.94 -15.82 27.98
N LEU A 38 -13.79 -15.18 28.26
CA LEU A 38 -12.47 -15.80 28.15
C LEU A 38 -12.14 -16.79 29.28
N ARG A 39 -12.89 -16.77 30.40
CA ARG A 39 -12.62 -17.65 31.55
C ARG A 39 -12.77 -19.13 31.22
N ASP A 40 -13.71 -19.47 30.33
CA ASP A 40 -14.03 -20.86 29.97
C ASP A 40 -13.28 -21.32 28.71
N PHE A 41 -12.21 -20.63 28.32
CA PHE A 41 -11.46 -20.95 27.12
C PHE A 41 -10.47 -22.08 27.42
N ASP A 42 -10.59 -23.17 26.67
CA ASP A 42 -9.62 -24.24 26.69
C ASP A 42 -8.28 -23.81 26.04
N ARG A 43 -7.25 -24.64 26.20
CA ARG A 43 -5.93 -24.40 25.62
C ARG A 43 -5.99 -24.18 24.10
N GLN A 44 -6.92 -24.85 23.40
CA GLN A 44 -7.06 -24.76 21.95
C GLN A 44 -7.59 -23.38 21.52
N ARG A 45 -8.58 -22.83 22.22
CA ARG A 45 -9.09 -21.47 21.99
C ARG A 45 -8.01 -20.41 22.26
N TRP A 46 -7.22 -20.57 23.32
CA TRP A 46 -6.10 -19.66 23.60
C TRP A 46 -5.01 -19.71 22.52
N MET A 47 -4.64 -20.91 22.05
CA MET A 47 -3.69 -21.05 20.93
C MET A 47 -4.22 -20.41 19.65
N MET A 48 -5.54 -20.51 19.38
CA MET A 48 -6.17 -19.85 18.24
C MET A 48 -6.06 -18.32 18.33
N ILE A 49 -6.41 -17.73 19.49
CA ILE A 49 -6.26 -16.29 19.72
C ILE A 49 -4.81 -15.85 19.52
N ALA A 50 -3.85 -16.57 20.11
CA ALA A 50 -2.44 -16.26 19.99
C ALA A 50 -1.97 -16.33 18.53
N ALA A 51 -2.33 -17.39 17.80
CA ALA A 51 -1.99 -17.54 16.38
C ALA A 51 -2.59 -16.42 15.52
N THR A 52 -3.85 -16.05 15.75
CA THR A 52 -4.51 -14.92 15.09
C THR A 52 -3.82 -13.60 15.41
N GLY A 53 -3.48 -13.34 16.67
CA GLY A 53 -2.79 -12.11 17.08
C GLY A 53 -1.39 -11.98 16.49
N VAL A 54 -0.61 -13.07 16.49
CA VAL A 54 0.71 -13.13 15.85
C VAL A 54 0.58 -12.93 14.33
N GLY A 55 -0.35 -13.62 13.70
CA GLY A 55 -0.62 -13.49 12.27
C GLY A 55 -0.98 -12.06 11.86
N PHE A 56 -1.92 -11.45 12.58
CA PHE A 56 -2.33 -10.07 12.34
C PHE A 56 -1.16 -9.09 12.50
N SER A 57 -0.36 -9.25 13.57
CA SER A 57 0.81 -8.39 13.83
C SER A 57 1.88 -8.56 12.76
N ALA A 58 2.15 -9.79 12.32
CA ALA A 58 3.08 -10.07 11.24
C ALA A 58 2.59 -9.49 9.90
N GLY A 59 1.28 -9.52 9.63
CA GLY A 59 0.69 -8.93 8.42
C GLY A 59 0.79 -7.40 8.42
N ALA A 60 0.52 -6.76 9.56
CA ALA A 60 0.72 -5.33 9.76
C ALA A 60 2.18 -4.93 9.53
N LEU A 61 3.10 -5.68 10.14
CA LEU A 61 4.54 -5.46 9.97
C LEU A 61 4.98 -5.64 8.52
N ALA A 62 4.47 -6.66 7.82
CA ALA A 62 4.77 -6.89 6.41
C ALA A 62 4.35 -5.70 5.54
N VAL A 63 3.16 -5.12 5.74
CA VAL A 63 2.75 -3.90 5.03
C VAL A 63 3.67 -2.72 5.34
N GLY A 64 4.13 -2.60 6.59
CA GLY A 64 5.12 -1.61 6.98
C GLY A 64 6.45 -1.78 6.24
N LEU A 65 7.01 -2.98 6.28
CA LEU A 65 8.32 -3.30 5.72
C LEU A 65 8.34 -3.27 4.19
N PHE A 66 7.31 -3.80 3.53
CA PHE A 66 7.28 -3.92 2.07
C PHE A 66 6.51 -2.79 1.37
N GLY A 67 5.70 -2.04 2.11
CA GLY A 67 4.97 -0.89 1.60
C GLY A 67 5.55 0.42 2.12
N LEU A 68 5.38 0.71 3.42
CA LEU A 68 5.60 2.04 4.01
C LEU A 68 7.06 2.48 3.91
N ILE A 69 7.97 1.59 4.29
CA ILE A 69 9.40 1.90 4.31
C ILE A 69 9.93 2.15 2.88
N PRO A 70 9.68 1.28 1.88
CA PRO A 70 10.07 1.55 0.50
C PRO A 70 9.46 2.83 -0.04
N ARG A 71 8.18 3.11 0.22
CA ARG A 71 7.54 4.36 -0.21
C ARG A 71 8.18 5.59 0.43
N TYR A 72 8.50 5.54 1.72
CA TYR A 72 9.21 6.62 2.39
C TYR A 72 10.59 6.88 1.74
N TYR A 73 11.37 5.82 1.50
CA TYR A 73 12.67 5.97 0.85
C TYR A 73 12.56 6.41 -0.61
N ALA A 74 11.56 5.95 -1.34
CA ALA A 74 11.25 6.38 -2.70
C ALA A 74 10.97 7.89 -2.73
N GLN A 75 10.09 8.38 -1.85
CA GLN A 75 9.77 9.81 -1.73
C GLN A 75 10.98 10.64 -1.31
N LYS A 76 11.77 10.15 -0.35
CA LYS A 76 12.98 10.85 0.11
C LYS A 76 14.04 10.98 -0.98
N ARG A 77 14.18 9.98 -1.85
CA ARG A 77 15.13 10.00 -2.98
C ARG A 77 14.64 10.84 -4.16
N ALA A 78 13.32 10.92 -4.35
CA ALA A 78 12.72 11.54 -5.51
C ALA A 78 12.93 13.06 -5.58
N GLY A 79 13.13 13.74 -4.44
CA GLY A 79 13.29 15.20 -4.40
C GLY A 79 11.95 15.93 -4.44
N THR A 80 11.96 17.21 -4.83
CA THR A 80 10.76 18.05 -4.80
C THR A 80 9.71 17.53 -5.80
N LEU A 81 8.44 17.59 -5.41
CA LEU A 81 7.32 17.20 -6.27
C LEU A 81 7.16 18.24 -7.39
N LEU A 82 7.24 17.81 -8.65
CA LEU A 82 7.00 18.66 -9.81
C LEU A 82 5.53 18.59 -10.25
N LEU A 83 4.99 17.38 -10.34
CA LEU A 83 3.62 17.16 -10.79
C LEU A 83 3.03 15.86 -10.22
N GLU A 84 1.80 15.94 -9.71
CA GLU A 84 1.02 14.77 -9.32
C GLU A 84 0.00 14.43 -10.43
N LEU A 85 0.11 13.21 -10.98
CA LEU A 85 -0.81 12.72 -12.00
C LEU A 85 -1.98 12.00 -11.30
N ARG A 86 -3.07 12.74 -11.07
CA ARG A 86 -4.29 12.17 -10.51
C ARG A 86 -4.99 11.27 -11.52
N ASP A 87 -4.69 9.98 -11.45
CA ASP A 87 -5.46 8.97 -12.18
C ASP A 87 -6.76 8.63 -11.44
N ARG A 88 -7.91 9.12 -11.94
CA ARG A 88 -9.23 8.75 -11.41
C ARG A 88 -9.55 7.27 -11.60
N ALA A 89 -8.96 6.61 -12.60
CA ALA A 89 -9.20 5.18 -12.83
C ALA A 89 -8.47 4.29 -11.81
N SER A 90 -7.33 4.75 -11.27
CA SER A 90 -6.63 4.04 -10.19
C SER A 90 -7.41 4.07 -8.87
N LEU A 91 -8.14 5.15 -8.60
CA LEU A 91 -9.04 5.28 -7.45
C LEU A 91 -10.18 4.24 -7.48
N THR A 92 -10.86 4.07 -8.62
CA THR A 92 -11.98 3.11 -8.74
C THR A 92 -11.51 1.65 -8.61
N LYS A 93 -10.36 1.31 -9.20
CA LYS A 93 -9.76 -0.02 -9.05
C LYS A 93 -9.34 -0.29 -7.61
N SER A 94 -8.79 0.72 -6.93
CA SER A 94 -8.42 0.63 -5.52
C SER A 94 -9.64 0.47 -4.61
N LEU A 95 -10.76 1.13 -4.90
CA LEU A 95 -12.01 1.03 -4.12
C LEU A 95 -12.63 -0.36 -4.23
N GLY A 96 -12.71 -0.93 -5.44
CA GLY A 96 -13.24 -2.29 -5.64
C GLY A 96 -12.39 -3.35 -4.95
N PHE A 97 -11.07 -3.27 -5.09
CA PHE A 97 -10.13 -4.16 -4.41
C PHE A 97 -10.21 -4.00 -2.88
N SER A 98 -10.24 -2.76 -2.38
CA SER A 98 -10.41 -2.47 -0.96
C SER A 98 -11.73 -3.02 -0.41
N GLY A 99 -12.84 -2.87 -1.13
CA GLY A 99 -14.15 -3.38 -0.72
C GLY A 99 -14.18 -4.90 -0.64
N PHE A 100 -13.65 -5.58 -1.66
CA PHE A 100 -13.50 -7.05 -1.65
C PHE A 100 -12.65 -7.54 -0.48
N MET A 101 -11.52 -6.86 -0.22
CA MET A 101 -10.61 -7.23 0.85
C MET A 101 -11.18 -6.95 2.26
N SER A 102 -11.96 -5.89 2.43
CA SER A 102 -12.74 -5.65 3.64
C SER A 102 -13.80 -6.73 3.88
N LEU A 103 -14.49 -7.18 2.83
CA LEU A 103 -15.45 -8.28 2.92
C LEU A 103 -14.78 -9.60 3.34
N MET A 104 -13.61 -9.91 2.77
CA MET A 104 -12.80 -11.07 3.17
C MET A 104 -12.36 -10.99 4.64
N THR A 105 -12.03 -9.79 5.13
CA THR A 105 -11.68 -9.57 6.53
C THR A 105 -12.88 -9.80 7.45
N ILE A 106 -14.05 -9.24 7.11
CA ILE A 106 -15.30 -9.46 7.86
C ILE A 106 -15.65 -10.94 7.91
N PHE A 107 -15.55 -11.63 6.77
CA PHE A 107 -15.76 -13.08 6.68
C PHE A 107 -14.78 -13.84 7.58
N ASN A 108 -13.51 -13.45 7.61
CA ASN A 108 -12.51 -14.09 8.43
C ASN A 108 -12.76 -13.94 9.93
N VAL A 109 -13.03 -12.71 10.36
CA VAL A 109 -13.40 -12.41 11.75
C VAL A 109 -14.69 -13.14 12.13
N GLY A 110 -15.67 -13.19 11.22
CA GLY A 110 -16.92 -13.94 11.40
C GLY A 110 -16.69 -15.44 11.59
N ILE A 111 -15.81 -16.05 10.81
CA ILE A 111 -15.41 -17.46 10.98
C ILE A 111 -14.76 -17.66 12.35
N VAL A 112 -13.79 -16.83 12.72
CA VAL A 112 -13.09 -16.98 14.01
C VAL A 112 -14.06 -16.83 15.17
N LEU A 113 -14.93 -15.81 15.14
CA LEU A 113 -15.96 -15.61 16.15
C LEU A 113 -16.97 -16.77 16.20
N PHE A 114 -17.39 -17.28 15.04
CA PHE A 114 -18.28 -18.45 14.96
C PHE A 114 -17.67 -19.66 15.65
N TYR A 115 -16.38 -19.96 15.39
CA TYR A 115 -15.68 -21.08 16.02
C TYR A 115 -15.42 -20.89 17.53
N ILE A 116 -15.25 -19.64 17.98
CA ILE A 116 -15.04 -19.31 19.40
C ILE A 116 -16.37 -19.37 20.18
N LEU A 117 -17.45 -18.84 19.61
CA LEU A 117 -18.75 -18.69 20.27
C LEU A 117 -19.59 -19.98 20.24
N LEU A 118 -19.28 -20.93 19.37
CA LEU A 118 -19.92 -22.25 19.39
C LEU A 118 -19.51 -23.03 20.64
N PRO A 119 -20.48 -23.45 21.49
CA PRO A 119 -20.19 -24.28 22.67
C PRO A 119 -19.55 -25.61 22.28
N SER A 120 -19.97 -26.14 21.12
CA SER A 120 -19.47 -27.37 20.54
C SER A 120 -19.27 -27.20 19.04
N PRO A 121 -18.09 -26.74 18.57
CA PRO A 121 -17.85 -26.68 17.14
C PRO A 121 -17.98 -28.09 16.54
N PRO A 122 -18.60 -28.23 15.36
CA PRO A 122 -18.83 -29.53 14.72
C PRO A 122 -17.51 -30.31 14.61
N GLN A 123 -17.56 -31.63 14.81
CA GLN A 123 -16.37 -32.49 14.82
C GLN A 123 -15.46 -32.28 13.59
N ALA A 124 -16.06 -32.08 12.41
CA ALA A 124 -15.33 -31.77 11.18
C ALA A 124 -14.50 -30.49 11.29
N GLY A 125 -15.04 -29.43 11.90
CA GLY A 125 -14.33 -28.17 12.12
C GLY A 125 -13.21 -28.29 13.15
N ARG A 126 -13.42 -29.07 14.23
CA ARG A 126 -12.37 -29.36 15.21
C ARG A 126 -11.23 -30.17 14.60
N ALA A 127 -11.54 -31.19 13.80
CA ALA A 127 -10.55 -32.03 13.13
C ALA A 127 -9.74 -31.23 12.09
N PHE A 128 -10.39 -30.33 11.36
CA PHE A 128 -9.72 -29.44 10.40
C PHE A 128 -8.76 -28.47 11.08
N LEU A 129 -9.18 -27.83 12.18
CA LEU A 129 -8.32 -26.93 12.97
C LEU A 129 -7.19 -27.66 13.70
N ALA A 130 -7.43 -28.89 14.17
CA ALA A 130 -6.39 -29.71 14.79
C ALA A 130 -5.31 -30.14 13.78
N LYS A 131 -5.70 -30.40 12.52
CA LYS A 131 -4.76 -30.70 11.44
C LYS A 131 -3.98 -29.48 10.96
N SER A 132 -4.55 -28.28 11.12
CA SER A 132 -3.97 -27.02 10.64
C SER A 132 -4.07 -25.90 11.68
N PRO A 133 -3.31 -25.96 12.79
CA PRO A 133 -3.41 -24.98 13.88
C PRO A 133 -2.95 -23.57 13.47
N PHE A 134 -2.18 -23.45 12.38
CA PHE A 134 -1.67 -22.18 11.88
C PHE A 134 -2.65 -21.43 10.95
N LEU A 135 -3.69 -22.11 10.47
CA LEU A 135 -4.63 -21.55 9.49
C LEU A 135 -5.27 -20.23 9.96
N PRO A 136 -5.75 -20.11 11.23
CA PRO A 136 -6.28 -18.85 11.75
C PRO A 136 -5.26 -17.72 11.74
N GLY A 137 -3.98 -18.02 11.97
CA GLY A 137 -2.89 -17.04 11.91
C GLY A 137 -2.60 -16.58 10.48
N VAL A 138 -2.54 -17.51 9.52
CA VAL A 138 -2.35 -17.17 8.08
C VAL A 138 -3.49 -16.28 7.58
N PHE A 139 -4.71 -16.61 7.97
CA PHE A 139 -5.88 -15.84 7.63
C PHE A 139 -5.86 -14.43 8.24
N ALA A 140 -5.48 -14.32 9.52
CA ALA A 140 -5.32 -13.04 10.19
C ALA A 140 -4.20 -12.19 9.57
N PHE A 141 -3.12 -12.83 9.11
CA PHE A 141 -2.04 -12.18 8.36
C PHE A 141 -2.56 -11.56 7.06
N VAL A 142 -3.28 -12.33 6.24
CA VAL A 142 -3.87 -11.82 4.99
C VAL A 142 -4.87 -10.70 5.27
N ALA A 143 -5.74 -10.88 6.27
CA ALA A 143 -6.70 -9.86 6.69
C ALA A 143 -6.03 -8.56 7.14
N ALA A 144 -4.94 -8.65 7.92
CA ALA A 144 -4.16 -7.47 8.28
C ALA A 144 -3.59 -6.77 7.04
N MET A 145 -2.95 -7.51 6.13
CA MET A 145 -2.42 -6.93 4.90
C MET A 145 -3.50 -6.16 4.11
N CYS A 146 -4.68 -6.75 4.01
CA CYS A 146 -5.86 -6.17 3.39
C CYS A 146 -6.32 -4.86 4.06
N VAL A 147 -6.52 -4.87 5.37
CA VAL A 147 -6.96 -3.70 6.15
C VAL A 147 -5.94 -2.56 6.04
N PHE A 148 -4.66 -2.86 6.25
CA PHE A 148 -3.62 -1.84 6.19
C PHE A 148 -3.42 -1.30 4.77
N HIS A 149 -3.62 -2.11 3.73
CA HIS A 149 -3.63 -1.64 2.35
C HIS A 149 -4.86 -0.79 2.03
N ALA A 150 -6.05 -1.12 2.58
CA ALA A 150 -7.30 -0.38 2.37
C ALA A 150 -7.29 1.02 2.98
N ILE A 151 -6.69 1.17 4.17
CA ILE A 151 -6.56 2.46 4.86
C ILE A 151 -5.55 3.37 4.15
N TRP A 152 -4.66 2.78 3.34
CA TRP A 152 -3.65 3.56 2.64
C TRP A 152 -4.26 4.31 1.44
N PRO A 153 -4.11 5.65 1.34
CA PRO A 153 -4.44 6.34 0.11
C PRO A 153 -3.74 5.70 -1.10
N PRO A 154 -4.49 5.40 -2.18
CA PRO A 154 -3.95 4.75 -3.36
C PRO A 154 -2.77 5.56 -3.90
N PRO A 155 -1.70 4.88 -4.33
CA PRO A 155 -0.54 5.58 -4.82
C PRO A 155 -0.88 6.26 -6.16
N HIS A 156 -0.74 7.58 -6.19
CA HIS A 156 -0.78 8.34 -7.44
C HIS A 156 0.60 8.36 -8.08
N PRO A 157 0.69 8.22 -9.41
CA PRO A 157 1.92 8.50 -10.14
C PRO A 157 2.34 9.96 -9.93
N ARG A 158 3.61 10.18 -9.59
CA ARG A 158 4.18 11.50 -9.29
C ARG A 158 5.49 11.70 -10.02
N LEU A 159 5.66 12.85 -10.64
CA LEU A 159 6.91 13.29 -11.24
C LEU A 159 7.62 14.20 -10.23
N HIS A 160 8.88 13.89 -9.94
CA HIS A 160 9.73 14.64 -9.03
C HIS A 160 11.04 15.03 -9.71
N GLU A 161 11.81 15.92 -9.09
CA GLU A 161 13.09 16.40 -9.64
C GLU A 161 14.06 15.29 -10.03
N ASN A 162 14.16 14.22 -9.23
CA ASN A 162 15.12 13.15 -9.44
C ASN A 162 14.51 11.89 -10.08
N GLY A 163 13.20 11.86 -10.32
CA GLY A 163 12.59 10.71 -10.98
C GLY A 163 11.08 10.63 -10.90
N PHE A 164 10.59 9.48 -11.35
CA PHE A 164 9.20 9.07 -11.27
C PHE A 164 8.95 8.21 -10.02
N VAL A 165 7.87 8.52 -9.29
CA VAL A 165 7.42 7.76 -8.12
C VAL A 165 6.02 7.21 -8.36
N TRP A 166 5.83 5.92 -8.15
CA TRP A 166 4.51 5.31 -8.06
C TRP A 166 4.43 4.34 -6.88
N GLY A 167 3.87 4.81 -5.77
CA GLY A 167 3.77 4.02 -4.54
C GLY A 167 5.14 3.73 -3.93
N PRO A 168 5.54 2.46 -3.74
CA PRO A 168 6.87 2.10 -3.26
C PRO A 168 7.94 2.14 -4.37
N VAL A 169 7.54 2.32 -5.63
CA VAL A 169 8.46 2.28 -6.77
C VAL A 169 9.01 3.67 -7.05
N PHE A 170 10.33 3.77 -7.14
CA PHE A 170 11.04 4.96 -7.61
C PHE A 170 11.90 4.58 -8.82
N ILE A 171 11.72 5.32 -9.91
CA ILE A 171 12.54 5.20 -11.11
C ILE A 171 13.26 6.53 -11.29
N PRO A 172 14.58 6.59 -11.08
CA PRO A 172 15.32 7.80 -11.32
C PRO A 172 15.38 8.11 -12.82
N TRP A 173 15.45 9.39 -13.19
CA TRP A 173 15.37 9.80 -14.59
C TRP A 173 16.45 9.14 -15.47
N GLU A 174 17.65 8.94 -14.92
CA GLU A 174 18.79 8.35 -15.63
C GLU A 174 18.59 6.87 -15.97
N LYS A 175 17.67 6.19 -15.27
CA LYS A 175 17.32 4.78 -15.52
C LYS A 175 16.06 4.62 -16.35
N LEU A 176 15.36 5.70 -16.67
CA LEU A 176 14.11 5.66 -17.40
C LEU A 176 14.36 5.33 -18.88
N SER A 177 14.00 4.12 -19.32
CA SER A 177 14.17 3.67 -20.71
C SER A 177 12.88 3.70 -21.53
N ILE A 178 11.73 3.86 -20.90
CA ILE A 178 10.42 3.96 -21.56
C ILE A 178 9.76 5.25 -21.10
N ALA A 179 9.56 6.20 -22.01
CA ALA A 179 8.83 7.44 -21.79
C ALA A 179 8.16 7.89 -23.10
N ARG A 180 6.97 7.36 -23.38
CA ARG A 180 6.25 7.66 -24.64
C ARG A 180 4.75 7.63 -24.46
N TRP A 181 4.04 8.40 -25.29
CA TRP A 181 2.59 8.31 -25.39
C TRP A 181 2.17 7.01 -26.09
N ASP A 182 1.10 6.40 -25.60
CA ASP A 182 0.50 5.22 -26.21
C ASP A 182 -0.11 5.59 -27.57
N ARG A 183 0.09 4.72 -28.57
CA ARG A 183 -0.37 4.98 -29.95
C ARG A 183 -1.88 4.87 -30.10
N LEU A 184 -2.51 3.98 -29.33
CA LEU A 184 -3.97 3.74 -29.39
C LEU A 184 -4.74 4.67 -28.46
N TYR A 185 -4.11 5.08 -27.36
CA TYR A 185 -4.71 5.92 -26.33
C TYR A 185 -3.85 7.17 -26.10
N PRO A 186 -4.12 8.28 -26.80
CA PRO A 186 -3.24 9.45 -26.78
C PRO A 186 -3.19 10.18 -25.43
N ASP A 187 -4.09 9.83 -24.51
CA ASP A 187 -4.15 10.31 -23.12
C ASP A 187 -3.39 9.39 -22.14
N VAL A 188 -2.72 8.34 -22.63
CA VAL A 188 -1.98 7.39 -21.80
C VAL A 188 -0.48 7.53 -22.03
N LEU A 189 0.24 7.85 -20.96
CA LEU A 189 1.69 7.86 -20.92
C LEU A 189 2.22 6.48 -20.48
N GLN A 190 3.16 5.93 -21.24
CA GLN A 190 3.93 4.74 -20.88
C GLN A 190 5.27 5.18 -20.28
N VAL A 191 5.47 4.92 -18.98
CA VAL A 191 6.69 5.28 -18.22
C VAL A 191 7.28 4.04 -17.59
N GLY A 192 8.57 3.79 -17.72
CA GLY A 192 9.18 2.63 -17.06
C GLY A 192 10.62 2.34 -17.45
N THR A 193 11.10 1.21 -16.93
CA THR A 193 12.41 0.65 -17.29
C THR A 193 12.22 -0.61 -18.15
N TYR A 194 12.03 -1.75 -17.51
CA TYR A 194 11.72 -3.02 -18.18
C TYR A 194 10.21 -3.22 -18.37
N PHE A 195 9.42 -2.75 -17.40
CA PHE A 195 7.96 -2.78 -17.46
C PHE A 195 7.44 -1.35 -17.61
N ALA A 196 6.52 -1.15 -18.54
CA ALA A 196 5.89 0.14 -18.78
C ALA A 196 4.64 0.29 -17.92
N TYR A 197 4.66 1.28 -17.03
CA TYR A 197 3.50 1.77 -16.33
C TYR A 197 2.64 2.61 -17.26
N ARG A 198 1.35 2.28 -17.37
CA ARG A 198 0.38 3.02 -18.18
C ARG A 198 -0.36 4.00 -17.28
N ILE A 199 -0.15 5.29 -17.51
CA ILE A 199 -0.67 6.37 -16.68
C ILE A 199 -1.60 7.22 -17.52
N LYS A 200 -2.85 7.35 -17.09
CA LYS A 200 -3.79 8.26 -17.74
C LYS A 200 -3.47 9.71 -17.33
N VAL A 201 -3.20 10.56 -18.31
CA VAL A 201 -2.88 11.97 -18.12
C VAL A 201 -4.02 12.81 -18.68
N ALA A 202 -4.51 13.76 -17.88
CA ALA A 202 -5.54 14.68 -18.35
C ALA A 202 -4.99 15.57 -19.48
N PRO A 203 -5.76 15.89 -20.53
CA PRO A 203 -5.27 16.64 -21.68
C PRO A 203 -4.58 17.96 -21.33
N HIS A 204 -5.08 18.68 -20.32
CA HIS A 204 -4.52 19.96 -19.86
C HIS A 204 -3.16 19.84 -19.17
N LEU A 205 -2.75 18.64 -18.72
CA LEU A 205 -1.44 18.40 -18.09
C LEU A 205 -0.41 17.89 -19.10
N ARG A 206 -0.81 17.59 -20.33
CA ARG A 206 0.05 16.93 -21.32
C ARG A 206 1.32 17.72 -21.61
N GLU A 207 1.18 19.02 -21.93
CA GLU A 207 2.32 19.87 -22.25
C GLU A 207 3.29 19.99 -21.07
N GLN A 208 2.76 20.10 -19.85
CA GLN A 208 3.56 20.16 -18.62
C GLN A 208 4.33 18.85 -18.39
N VAL A 209 3.69 17.70 -18.60
CA VAL A 209 4.34 16.39 -18.52
C VAL A 209 5.45 16.27 -19.56
N GLU A 210 5.17 16.66 -20.81
CA GLU A 210 6.18 16.63 -21.87
C GLU A 210 7.34 17.57 -21.59
N ALA A 211 7.09 18.76 -21.04
CA ALA A 211 8.14 19.68 -20.63
C ALA A 211 9.05 19.07 -19.56
N ILE A 212 8.47 18.46 -18.51
CA ILE A 212 9.22 17.77 -17.45
C ILE A 212 10.05 16.63 -18.03
N LEU A 213 9.46 15.79 -18.89
CA LEU A 213 10.18 14.69 -19.53
C LEU A 213 11.30 15.21 -20.45
N ARG A 214 11.09 16.32 -21.16
CA ARG A 214 12.12 16.95 -22.00
C ARG A 214 13.28 17.50 -21.18
N THR A 215 13.00 18.12 -20.04
CA THR A 215 14.02 18.72 -19.19
C THR A 215 14.82 17.66 -18.42
N HIS A 216 14.14 16.64 -17.87
CA HIS A 216 14.76 15.71 -16.92
C HIS A 216 15.12 14.35 -17.54
N ALA A 217 14.35 13.87 -18.51
CA ALA A 217 14.64 12.62 -19.24
C ALA A 217 15.38 12.91 -20.58
N ALA A 218 15.99 14.10 -20.71
CA ALA A 218 16.60 14.65 -21.93
C ALA A 218 17.65 13.74 -22.58
N GLY A 219 18.23 12.78 -21.86
CA GLY A 219 19.08 11.75 -22.44
C GLY A 219 18.38 10.86 -23.49
N PHE A 220 17.06 10.95 -23.62
CA PHE A 220 16.24 10.11 -24.50
C PHE A 220 15.56 10.85 -25.66
N ILE A 221 15.51 12.19 -25.66
CA ILE A 221 14.87 12.96 -26.75
C ILE A 221 15.91 13.39 -27.79
N GLN A 222 16.75 12.44 -28.18
CA GLN A 222 17.44 12.46 -29.46
C GLN A 222 17.09 11.16 -30.16
N SER A 223 15.86 11.05 -30.66
CA SER A 223 15.58 10.11 -31.74
C SER A 223 16.39 10.58 -32.97
N PRO A 224 17.42 9.85 -33.42
CA PRO A 224 18.16 10.20 -34.62
C PRO A 224 17.30 9.77 -35.81
N GLY A 225 16.60 10.72 -36.44
CA GLY A 225 15.67 10.41 -37.52
C GLY A 225 15.36 11.56 -38.48
N THR A 226 16.08 12.68 -38.41
CA THR A 226 16.01 13.73 -39.42
C THR A 226 17.42 14.22 -39.76
N SER A 227 18.29 13.32 -40.24
CA SER A 227 19.37 13.78 -41.12
C SER A 227 18.72 14.07 -42.47
N HIS A 228 18.40 15.34 -42.71
CA HIS A 228 18.28 15.84 -44.06
C HIS A 228 19.64 15.61 -44.74
N SER A 229 19.73 14.54 -45.55
CA SER A 229 20.73 14.44 -46.60
C SER A 229 20.35 15.47 -47.66
N LYS A 230 20.87 16.69 -47.52
CA LYS A 230 21.24 17.47 -48.69
C LYS A 230 22.69 17.10 -48.94
N ASP A 231 22.90 16.35 -50.01
CA ASP A 231 23.96 16.52 -51.01
C ASP A 231 23.84 15.38 -52.02
#